data_AF-A0A972XF64-F1
#
_entry.id   AF-A0A972XF64-F1
#
_cell.length_a   1.000
_cell.length_b   1.000
_cell.length_c   1.000
_cell.angle_alpha   90.00
_cell.angle_beta   90.00
_cell.angle_gamma   90.00
#
_symmetry.space_group_name_H-M   'P 1'
#
loop_
_entity.id
_entity.type
_entity.pdbx_description
1 polymer ?
#
loop_
_entity_poly.entity_id
_entity_poly.type
_entity_poly.pdbx_seq_one_letter_code
_entity_poly.pdbx_strand_id
1 'polypeptide(L)'
;DQQEQQEGDQVEGTLSESLPNKTAQISYPSSAITKAGIASGSSLSTTHGNVGRTGISLTTKPMTSDKEITGPLMCNLWVSSTSEDMDIMITLRNIDANGNDVNEVGQHGQPIPLTKGWLRASHRTLDAEKTLPHRPYHAHTQRLWLEPNVPVECQVEIWPTCIVLKKGHQLRIDIQPRDGIGSAPYTHFHCDYNSGATNTIYSGGDKESYLLLPVIPT
;
A
#
# COMPACT_ATOMS: atom_id res chain seq x y z
N ASP A 1 -27.01 -21.47 -6.29
CA ASP A 1 -27.41 -20.43 -5.34
C ASP A 1 -26.24 -19.94 -4.53
N GLN A 2 -25.85 -18.70 -4.85
CA GLN A 2 -25.25 -17.68 -3.99
C GLN A 2 -24.30 -18.12 -2.86
N GLN A 3 -22.99 -17.97 -3.09
CA GLN A 3 -22.04 -17.32 -2.16
C GLN A 3 -20.63 -17.31 -2.77
N GLU A 4 -20.44 -16.57 -3.85
CA GLU A 4 -19.15 -15.90 -4.15
C GLU A 4 -19.42 -14.41 -4.02
N GLN A 5 -19.74 -13.96 -2.80
CA GLN A 5 -19.63 -12.55 -2.48
C GLN A 5 -18.15 -12.22 -2.44
N GLN A 6 -17.76 -11.27 -3.29
CA GLN A 6 -16.44 -10.67 -3.43
C GLN A 6 -15.72 -10.49 -2.08
N GLU A 7 -14.79 -11.38 -1.73
CA GLU A 7 -13.78 -11.10 -0.70
C GLU A 7 -12.83 -9.95 -1.10
N GLY A 8 -12.88 -9.51 -2.37
CA GLY A 8 -12.04 -8.46 -2.93
C GLY A 8 -12.32 -7.04 -2.43
N ASP A 9 -13.43 -6.81 -1.73
CA ASP A 9 -13.86 -5.45 -1.34
C ASP A 9 -13.87 -5.16 0.16
N GLN A 10 -13.23 -6.02 0.96
CA GLN A 10 -13.08 -5.74 2.39
C GLN A 10 -12.15 -4.54 2.63
N VAL A 11 -12.59 -3.67 3.54
CA VAL A 11 -11.88 -2.45 3.99
C VAL A 11 -11.78 -2.50 5.50
N GLU A 12 -10.57 -2.48 6.05
CA GLU A 12 -10.32 -2.60 7.50
C GLU A 12 -10.44 -1.27 8.25
N GLY A 13 -10.42 -0.15 7.54
CA GLY A 13 -10.45 1.15 8.19
C GLY A 13 -10.63 2.32 7.25
N THR A 14 -10.52 3.52 7.81
CA THR A 14 -10.76 4.76 7.06
C THR A 14 -9.56 5.69 7.11
N LEU A 15 -9.39 6.47 6.04
CA LEU A 15 -8.48 7.61 5.99
C LEU A 15 -9.20 8.83 6.56
N SER A 16 -8.59 9.46 7.56
CA SER A 16 -9.07 10.69 8.21
C SER A 16 -8.23 11.89 7.78
N GLU A 17 -8.85 13.06 7.66
CA GLU A 17 -8.14 14.32 7.39
C GLU A 17 -7.37 14.84 8.62
N SER A 18 -7.66 14.32 9.81
CA SER A 18 -6.98 14.66 11.06
C SER A 18 -6.29 13.43 11.65
N LEU A 19 -5.11 13.66 12.21
CA LEU A 19 -4.33 12.63 12.89
C LEU A 19 -5.03 12.19 14.19
N PRO A 20 -5.27 10.89 14.39
CA PRO A 20 -5.88 10.40 15.62
C PRO A 20 -4.96 10.60 16.84
N ASN A 21 -5.51 11.09 17.96
CA ASN A 21 -4.74 11.24 19.20
C ASN A 21 -4.38 9.90 19.87
N LYS A 22 -5.17 8.85 19.63
CA LYS A 22 -4.97 7.53 20.24
C LYS A 22 -4.23 6.63 19.27
N THR A 23 -3.17 5.98 19.74
CA THR A 23 -2.47 4.96 18.97
C THR A 23 -3.40 3.77 18.71
N ALA A 24 -3.47 3.37 17.44
CA ALA A 24 -4.09 2.18 16.94
C ALA A 24 -3.08 1.40 16.10
N GLN A 25 -3.31 0.09 15.97
CA GLN A 25 -2.50 -0.76 15.13
C GLN A 25 -3.37 -1.81 14.44
N ILE A 26 -2.90 -2.28 13.30
CA ILE A 26 -3.52 -3.38 12.57
C ILE A 26 -2.42 -4.29 12.02
N SER A 27 -2.62 -5.59 12.15
CA SER A 27 -1.66 -6.60 11.72
C SER A 27 -2.26 -7.46 10.60
N TYR A 28 -1.43 -7.83 9.64
CA TYR A 28 -1.80 -8.70 8.53
C TYR A 28 -0.67 -9.71 8.23
N PRO A 29 -1.02 -10.92 7.77
CA PRO A 29 -0.01 -11.89 7.35
C PRO A 29 0.70 -11.40 6.08
N SER A 30 2.02 -11.52 6.02
CA SER A 30 2.81 -11.13 4.85
C SER A 30 2.75 -12.15 3.72
N SER A 31 2.20 -13.34 3.94
CA SER A 31 2.00 -14.38 2.94
C SER A 31 0.63 -15.04 3.11
N ALA A 32 0.03 -15.50 2.01
CA ALA A 32 -1.12 -16.41 2.10
C ALA A 32 -0.72 -17.68 2.84
N ILE A 33 -1.66 -18.25 3.62
CA ILE A 33 -1.41 -19.49 4.38
C ILE A 33 -1.38 -20.65 3.38
N THR A 34 -0.20 -21.04 2.90
CA THR A 34 -0.02 -22.37 2.31
C THR A 34 1.05 -23.13 3.10
N LYS A 35 0.60 -24.03 3.98
CA LYS A 35 1.45 -25.08 4.57
C LYS A 35 1.69 -26.16 3.51
N ALA A 36 2.72 -25.99 2.68
CA ALA A 36 3.56 -27.07 2.10
C ALA A 36 4.55 -26.48 1.08
N GLY A 37 5.86 -26.63 1.31
CA GLY A 37 6.93 -26.49 0.31
C GLY A 37 7.08 -25.09 -0.30
N ILE A 38 8.00 -24.29 0.26
CA ILE A 38 8.32 -22.92 -0.17
C ILE A 38 8.72 -22.92 -1.67
N ALA A 39 7.78 -22.55 -2.51
CA ALA A 39 8.04 -22.14 -3.88
C ALA A 39 8.21 -20.61 -3.88
N SER A 40 9.18 -20.09 -4.62
CA SER A 40 9.42 -18.65 -4.77
C SER A 40 8.12 -17.88 -5.02
N GLY A 41 8.02 -16.65 -4.53
CA GLY A 41 6.85 -15.80 -4.78
C GLY A 41 6.42 -15.67 -6.23
N SER A 42 7.39 -15.75 -7.13
CA SER A 42 7.19 -15.78 -8.58
C SER A 42 6.59 -17.09 -9.10
N SER A 43 6.83 -18.23 -8.44
CA SER A 43 6.21 -19.50 -8.82
C SER A 43 4.81 -19.69 -8.26
N LEU A 44 4.45 -19.04 -7.14
CA LEU A 44 3.08 -19.09 -6.62
C LEU A 44 2.08 -18.43 -7.58
N SER A 45 2.46 -17.32 -8.22
CA SER A 45 1.65 -16.68 -9.28
C SER A 45 1.47 -17.59 -10.50
N THR A 46 2.48 -18.41 -10.85
CA THR A 46 2.41 -19.29 -12.02
C THR A 46 1.76 -20.64 -11.74
N THR A 47 1.74 -21.09 -10.48
CA THR A 47 1.35 -22.46 -10.12
C THR A 47 0.01 -22.55 -9.39
N HIS A 48 -0.38 -21.54 -8.61
CA HIS A 48 -1.55 -21.64 -7.70
C HIS A 48 -2.67 -20.62 -7.99
N GLY A 49 -2.58 -19.85 -9.08
CA GLY A 49 -3.56 -18.82 -9.37
C GLY A 49 -3.56 -17.70 -8.32
N ASN A 50 -4.69 -17.00 -8.19
CA ASN A 50 -4.84 -15.84 -7.32
C ASN A 50 -4.70 -16.25 -5.83
N VAL A 51 -3.50 -16.13 -5.28
CA VAL A 51 -3.29 -16.12 -3.82
C VAL A 51 -4.19 -15.03 -3.26
N GLY A 52 -5.08 -15.40 -2.32
CA GLY A 52 -6.11 -14.52 -1.77
C GLY A 52 -5.58 -13.18 -1.25
N ARG A 53 -6.49 -12.27 -0.91
CA ARG A 53 -6.17 -10.91 -0.46
C ARG A 53 -5.14 -10.93 0.68
N THR A 54 -4.09 -10.14 0.51
CA THR A 54 -3.05 -9.89 1.53
C THR A 54 -2.99 -8.39 1.80
N GLY A 55 -2.47 -8.01 2.97
CA GLY A 55 -2.40 -6.61 3.35
C GLY A 55 -3.69 -6.08 3.98
N ILE A 56 -3.80 -4.76 3.99
CA ILE A 56 -4.99 -4.03 4.45
C ILE A 56 -5.44 -3.02 3.40
N SER A 57 -6.69 -2.60 3.48
CA SER A 57 -7.30 -1.57 2.67
C SER A 57 -7.93 -0.50 3.56
N LEU A 58 -7.67 0.77 3.28
CA LEU A 58 -8.29 1.92 3.94
C LEU A 58 -8.96 2.81 2.91
N THR A 59 -10.10 3.42 3.24
CA THR A 59 -10.82 4.32 2.32
C THR A 59 -11.12 5.67 2.95
N THR A 60 -11.13 6.73 2.12
CA THR A 60 -11.72 8.00 2.53
C THR A 60 -13.24 7.90 2.60
N LYS A 61 -13.90 8.88 3.21
CA LYS A 61 -15.32 9.13 2.93
C LYS A 61 -15.50 9.50 1.44
N PRO A 62 -16.72 9.33 0.88
CA PRO A 62 -17.03 9.82 -0.44
C PRO A 62 -16.74 11.32 -0.57
N MET A 63 -16.14 11.72 -1.69
CA MET A 63 -15.79 13.11 -1.97
C MET A 63 -17.07 13.97 -2.04
N THR A 64 -17.09 15.11 -1.34
CA THR A 64 -18.23 16.03 -1.33
C THR A 64 -18.33 16.88 -2.59
N SER A 65 -17.20 17.09 -3.28
CA SER A 65 -17.03 17.79 -4.55
C SER A 65 -15.92 17.12 -5.35
N ASP A 66 -15.80 17.46 -6.62
CA ASP A 66 -14.65 17.03 -7.43
C ASP A 66 -13.36 17.52 -6.76
N LYS A 67 -12.35 16.63 -6.70
CA LYS A 67 -11.06 16.91 -6.07
C LYS A 67 -9.94 16.51 -7.01
N GLU A 68 -9.17 17.51 -7.44
CA GLU A 68 -7.99 17.29 -8.26
C GLU A 68 -6.78 16.94 -7.37
N ILE A 69 -6.06 15.88 -7.74
CA ILE A 69 -4.82 15.44 -7.13
C ILE A 69 -3.77 15.40 -8.24
N THR A 70 -2.84 16.35 -8.21
CA THR A 70 -1.84 16.54 -9.26
C THR A 70 -0.46 16.80 -8.66
N GLY A 71 0.44 15.83 -8.82
CA GLY A 71 1.83 15.92 -8.36
C GLY A 71 2.36 14.63 -7.76
N PRO A 72 3.57 14.68 -7.15
CA PRO A 72 4.15 13.59 -6.37
C PRO A 72 3.40 13.38 -5.05
N LEU A 73 3.40 12.13 -4.57
CA LEU A 73 2.72 11.71 -3.36
C LEU A 73 3.70 10.97 -2.46
N MET A 74 3.44 10.99 -1.15
CA MET A 74 4.23 10.26 -0.17
C MET A 74 3.31 9.66 0.87
N CYS A 75 3.57 8.41 1.26
CA CYS A 75 2.88 7.79 2.39
C CYS A 75 3.87 7.52 3.51
N ASN A 76 3.69 8.21 4.64
CA ASN A 76 4.45 7.96 5.85
C ASN A 76 3.77 6.83 6.60
N LEU A 77 4.52 5.78 6.92
CA LEU A 77 4.01 4.62 7.64
C LEU A 77 4.95 4.26 8.79
N TRP A 78 4.37 4.17 9.98
CA TRP A 78 4.98 3.47 11.10
C TRP A 78 4.64 1.99 10.98
N VAL A 79 5.66 1.15 10.83
CA VAL A 79 5.50 -0.28 10.55
C VAL A 79 6.42 -1.13 11.42
N SER A 80 6.02 -2.37 11.66
CA SER A 80 6.89 -3.42 12.20
C SER A 80 6.60 -4.75 11.51
N SER A 81 7.52 -5.70 11.63
CA SER A 81 7.31 -7.08 11.20
C SER A 81 7.81 -8.03 12.27
N THR A 82 7.26 -9.24 12.31
CA THR A 82 7.84 -10.34 13.10
C THR A 82 9.15 -10.88 12.50
N SER A 83 9.50 -10.44 11.29
CA SER A 83 10.70 -10.84 10.54
C SER A 83 11.76 -9.74 10.53
N GLU A 84 12.91 -10.02 9.91
CA GLU A 84 14.05 -9.09 9.78
C GLU A 84 13.87 -8.02 8.71
N ASP A 85 12.86 -8.14 7.84
CA ASP A 85 12.52 -7.15 6.83
C ASP A 85 11.05 -7.27 6.40
N MET A 86 10.55 -6.28 5.65
CA MET A 86 9.23 -6.30 5.02
C MET A 86 9.22 -5.48 3.73
N ASP A 87 8.47 -5.95 2.74
CA ASP A 87 8.14 -5.14 1.56
C ASP A 87 6.81 -4.41 1.81
N ILE A 88 6.78 -3.11 1.48
CA ILE A 88 5.63 -2.22 1.58
C ILE A 88 5.24 -1.83 0.16
N MET A 89 4.18 -2.45 -0.36
CA MET A 89 3.64 -2.16 -1.67
C MET A 89 2.31 -1.43 -1.51
N ILE A 90 2.25 -0.19 -1.97
CA ILE A 90 1.08 0.66 -1.89
C ILE A 90 0.41 0.74 -3.26
N THR A 91 -0.90 0.52 -3.30
CA THR A 91 -1.73 0.81 -4.46
C THR A 91 -2.80 1.82 -4.09
N LEU A 92 -2.82 2.96 -4.78
CA LEU A 92 -3.92 3.92 -4.68
C LEU A 92 -4.96 3.60 -5.77
N ARG A 93 -6.25 3.66 -5.39
CA ARG A 93 -7.37 3.32 -6.25
C ARG A 93 -8.47 4.38 -6.14
N ASN A 94 -9.10 4.68 -7.27
CA ASN A 94 -10.29 5.53 -7.34
C ASN A 94 -11.51 4.61 -7.39
N ILE A 95 -12.35 4.65 -6.37
CA ILE A 95 -13.55 3.82 -6.28
C ILE A 95 -14.78 4.69 -6.57
N ASP A 96 -15.58 4.30 -7.56
CA ASP A 96 -16.80 5.01 -7.92
C ASP A 96 -17.91 4.86 -6.86
N ALA A 97 -19.03 5.58 -7.04
CA ALA A 97 -20.16 5.54 -6.12
C ALA A 97 -20.86 4.17 -6.03
N ASN A 98 -20.62 3.27 -6.98
CA ASN A 98 -21.15 1.91 -7.01
C ASN A 98 -20.16 0.88 -6.43
N GLY A 99 -18.96 1.30 -6.00
CA GLY A 99 -17.92 0.42 -5.47
C GLY A 99 -16.95 -0.13 -6.52
N ASN A 100 -17.00 0.31 -7.77
CA ASN A 100 -16.10 -0.19 -8.83
C ASN A 100 -14.81 0.62 -8.91
N ASP A 101 -13.71 -0.04 -9.30
CA ASP A 101 -12.50 0.67 -9.70
C ASP A 101 -12.71 1.51 -10.96
N VAL A 102 -12.37 2.78 -10.85
CA VAL A 102 -12.10 3.65 -11.98
C VAL A 102 -10.63 3.50 -12.33
N ASN A 103 -10.37 2.65 -13.33
CA ASN A 103 -9.01 2.37 -13.79
C ASN A 103 -8.58 3.34 -14.90
N GLU A 104 -7.28 3.60 -14.95
CA GLU A 104 -6.61 4.29 -16.05
C GLU A 104 -6.14 3.28 -17.11
N VAL A 105 -5.70 3.79 -18.26
CA VAL A 105 -5.13 2.96 -19.34
C VAL A 105 -3.62 2.85 -19.14
N GLY A 106 -3.15 1.64 -18.88
CA GLY A 106 -1.74 1.35 -18.67
C GLY A 106 -0.94 1.25 -19.96
N GLN A 107 0.37 1.07 -19.81
CA GLN A 107 1.35 1.11 -20.92
C GLN A 107 1.09 0.09 -22.04
N HIS A 108 0.40 -1.02 -21.76
CA HIS A 108 0.03 -2.03 -22.74
C HIS A 108 -1.48 -2.04 -23.05
N GLY A 109 -2.21 -0.96 -22.68
CA GLY A 109 -3.65 -0.81 -22.91
C GLY A 109 -4.53 -1.51 -21.87
N GLN A 110 -3.95 -2.16 -20.86
CA GLN A 110 -4.68 -2.81 -19.77
C GLN A 110 -5.20 -1.80 -18.74
N PRO A 111 -6.31 -2.10 -18.04
CA PRO A 111 -6.74 -1.29 -16.90
C PRO A 111 -5.70 -1.33 -15.78
N ILE A 112 -5.30 -0.17 -15.28
CA ILE A 112 -4.40 -0.02 -14.13
C ILE A 112 -5.05 0.86 -13.06
N PRO A 113 -4.74 0.61 -11.77
CA PRO A 113 -5.17 1.50 -10.70
C PRO A 113 -4.49 2.89 -10.82
N LEU A 114 -4.92 3.82 -9.96
CA LEU A 114 -4.53 5.23 -10.00
C LEU A 114 -3.01 5.44 -9.98
N THR A 115 -2.31 4.90 -8.99
CA THR A 115 -0.85 4.94 -8.91
C THR A 115 -0.35 3.97 -7.84
N LYS A 116 0.97 3.79 -7.76
CA LYS A 116 1.63 2.84 -6.86
C LYS A 116 2.89 3.43 -6.23
N GLY A 117 3.29 2.84 -5.12
CA GLY A 117 4.56 3.11 -4.44
C GLY A 117 5.11 1.83 -3.83
N TRP A 118 6.45 1.71 -3.78
CA TRP A 118 7.11 0.51 -3.29
C TRP A 118 8.29 0.91 -2.40
N LEU A 119 8.44 0.23 -1.26
CA LEU A 119 9.60 0.37 -0.41
C LEU A 119 9.88 -0.94 0.32
N ARG A 120 11.14 -1.36 0.35
CA ARG A 120 11.62 -2.35 1.33
C ARG A 120 12.03 -1.63 2.59
N ALA A 121 11.49 -2.02 3.74
CA ALA A 121 11.69 -1.29 4.99
C ALA A 121 13.16 -1.19 5.41
N SER A 122 13.99 -2.21 5.13
CA SER A 122 15.44 -2.11 5.38
C SER A 122 16.16 -1.04 4.55
N HIS A 123 15.58 -0.59 3.43
CA HIS A 123 16.14 0.46 2.58
C HIS A 123 15.57 1.86 2.88
N ARG A 124 14.87 2.06 4.02
CA ARG A 124 14.25 3.33 4.43
C ARG A 124 15.19 4.52 4.67
N THR A 125 16.51 4.35 4.51
CA THR A 125 17.45 5.47 4.68
C THR A 125 17.25 6.49 3.57
N LEU A 126 16.95 7.74 3.94
CA LEU A 126 16.77 8.84 3.02
C LEU A 126 18.09 9.54 2.68
N ASP A 127 18.21 10.00 1.44
CA ASP A 127 19.22 10.96 0.99
C ASP A 127 18.73 12.36 1.36
N ALA A 128 19.42 13.01 2.31
CA ALA A 128 19.01 14.29 2.87
C ALA A 128 19.09 15.45 1.86
N GLU A 129 19.92 15.34 0.81
CA GLU A 129 20.09 16.40 -0.19
C GLU A 129 19.02 16.36 -1.28
N LYS A 130 18.47 15.17 -1.54
CA LYS A 130 17.48 14.95 -2.62
C LYS A 130 16.05 14.83 -2.12
N THR A 131 15.87 14.44 -0.86
CA THR A 131 14.54 14.24 -0.28
C THR A 131 13.78 15.56 -0.21
N LEU A 132 12.54 15.53 -0.66
CA LEU A 132 11.56 16.60 -0.48
C LEU A 132 10.40 16.09 0.39
N PRO A 133 9.66 16.97 1.09
CA PRO A 133 8.54 16.54 1.94
C PRO A 133 7.49 15.67 1.24
N HIS A 134 7.29 15.87 -0.07
CA HIS A 134 6.33 15.15 -0.91
C HIS A 134 6.96 14.13 -1.85
N ARG A 135 8.28 13.94 -1.78
CA ARG A 135 9.03 13.02 -2.64
C ARG A 135 10.27 12.51 -1.87
N PRO A 136 10.14 11.44 -1.08
CA PRO A 136 11.27 10.88 -0.36
C PRO A 136 12.26 10.27 -1.37
N TYR A 137 13.55 10.47 -1.14
CA TYR A 137 14.60 9.87 -1.96
C TYR A 137 15.39 8.89 -1.11
N HIS A 138 15.35 7.61 -1.44
CA HIS A 138 16.05 6.59 -0.66
C HIS A 138 17.49 6.42 -1.16
N ALA A 139 18.45 6.43 -0.23
CA ALA A 139 19.86 6.35 -0.56
C ALA A 139 20.28 4.96 -1.07
N HIS A 140 19.58 3.91 -0.62
CA HIS A 140 19.86 2.50 -0.94
C HIS A 140 21.33 2.05 -0.72
N THR A 141 22.06 2.71 0.18
CA THR A 141 23.47 2.43 0.45
C THR A 141 23.70 1.29 1.45
N GLN A 142 22.70 0.96 2.26
CA GLN A 142 22.76 -0.08 3.28
C GLN A 142 21.38 -0.68 3.56
N ARG A 143 21.37 -1.83 4.25
CA ARG A 143 20.16 -2.41 4.84
C ARG A 143 20.14 -2.15 6.34
N LEU A 144 19.15 -1.39 6.79
CA LEU A 144 18.81 -1.23 8.19
C LEU A 144 17.77 -2.29 8.57
N TRP A 145 18.22 -3.50 8.89
CA TRP A 145 17.31 -4.60 9.26
C TRP A 145 16.32 -4.21 10.36
N LEU A 146 15.15 -4.84 10.33
CA LEU A 146 14.12 -4.66 11.34
C LEU A 146 14.43 -5.53 12.55
N GLU A 147 14.26 -4.96 13.73
CA GLU A 147 14.13 -5.75 14.95
C GLU A 147 12.68 -6.25 15.05
N PRO A 148 12.46 -7.56 15.32
CA PRO A 148 11.10 -8.11 15.35
C PRO A 148 10.16 -7.34 16.28
N ASN A 149 9.03 -6.92 15.74
CA ASN A 149 7.95 -6.16 16.40
C ASN A 149 8.36 -4.75 16.89
N VAL A 150 9.51 -4.23 16.50
CA VAL A 150 9.94 -2.87 16.82
C VAL A 150 9.48 -1.92 15.70
N PRO A 151 8.62 -0.92 15.99
CA PRO A 151 8.15 0.01 14.97
C PRO A 151 9.26 0.90 14.43
N VAL A 152 9.30 1.07 13.11
CA VAL A 152 10.15 2.02 12.40
C VAL A 152 9.31 2.90 11.48
N GLU A 153 9.77 4.11 11.22
CA GLU A 153 9.15 5.03 10.27
C GLU A 153 9.68 4.78 8.85
N CYS A 154 8.76 4.69 7.89
CA CYS A 154 9.04 4.45 6.48
C CYS A 154 8.26 5.45 5.61
N GLN A 155 8.97 6.27 4.84
CA GLN A 155 8.37 7.18 3.87
C GLN A 155 8.34 6.54 2.48
N VAL A 156 7.19 6.07 2.03
CA VAL A 156 7.05 5.45 0.71
C VAL A 156 6.80 6.52 -0.35
N GLU A 157 7.69 6.62 -1.34
CA GLU A 157 7.42 7.42 -2.54
C GLU A 157 6.28 6.75 -3.32
N ILE A 158 5.24 7.51 -3.62
CA ILE A 158 4.17 7.09 -4.50
C ILE A 158 4.32 7.87 -5.80
N TRP A 159 4.28 7.16 -6.93
CA TRP A 159 4.53 7.75 -8.24
C TRP A 159 3.58 8.92 -8.53
N PRO A 160 4.10 10.03 -9.10
CA PRO A 160 3.30 11.19 -9.42
C PRO A 160 2.08 10.87 -10.26
N THR A 161 0.97 11.55 -9.98
CA THR A 161 -0.30 11.37 -10.68
C THR A 161 -0.94 12.71 -11.03
N CYS A 162 -1.95 12.69 -11.88
CA CYS A 162 -2.75 13.85 -12.29
C CYS A 162 -4.17 13.37 -12.57
N ILE A 163 -5.03 13.39 -11.55
CA ILE A 163 -6.37 12.81 -11.61
C ILE A 163 -7.40 13.68 -10.89
N VAL A 164 -8.66 13.52 -11.28
CA VAL A 164 -9.81 14.11 -10.59
C VAL A 164 -10.66 13.00 -9.99
N LEU A 165 -10.76 12.98 -8.66
CA LEU A 165 -11.75 12.18 -7.96
C LEU A 165 -13.08 12.92 -8.03
N LYS A 166 -14.07 12.37 -8.74
CA LYS A 166 -15.37 13.04 -8.87
C LYS A 166 -16.15 12.99 -7.56
N LYS A 167 -17.10 13.90 -7.39
CA LYS A 167 -18.08 13.86 -6.30
C LYS A 167 -18.70 12.46 -6.16
N GLY A 168 -18.73 11.94 -4.93
CA GLY A 168 -19.23 10.61 -4.61
C GLY A 168 -18.21 9.48 -4.73
N HIS A 169 -17.04 9.71 -5.35
CA HIS A 169 -15.97 8.73 -5.41
C HIS A 169 -15.21 8.67 -4.08
N GLN A 170 -14.46 7.59 -3.86
CA GLN A 170 -13.60 7.39 -2.68
C GLN A 170 -12.16 7.14 -3.13
N LEU A 171 -11.20 7.65 -2.37
CA LEU A 171 -9.81 7.23 -2.49
C LEU A 171 -9.60 6.02 -1.60
N ARG A 172 -9.10 4.92 -2.18
CA ARG A 172 -8.71 3.71 -1.46
C ARG A 172 -7.20 3.55 -1.51
N ILE A 173 -6.61 3.19 -0.38
CA ILE A 173 -5.21 2.77 -0.28
C ILE A 173 -5.16 1.30 0.13
N ASP A 174 -4.46 0.49 -0.66
CA ASP A 174 -4.13 -0.89 -0.33
C ASP A 174 -2.65 -0.96 0.05
N ILE A 175 -2.33 -1.50 1.23
CA ILE A 175 -0.95 -1.67 1.73
C ILE A 175 -0.67 -3.16 1.86
N GLN A 176 0.25 -3.68 1.07
CA GLN A 176 0.42 -5.11 0.82
C GLN A 176 1.89 -5.54 0.89
N PRO A 177 2.17 -6.81 1.23
CA PRO A 177 3.53 -7.37 1.25
C PRO A 177 4.04 -7.76 -0.15
N ARG A 178 3.23 -7.55 -1.19
CA ARG A 178 3.48 -7.94 -2.58
C ARG A 178 2.76 -7.01 -3.52
N ASP A 179 3.11 -7.11 -4.81
CA ASP A 179 2.43 -6.38 -5.87
C ASP A 179 0.90 -6.55 -5.85
N GLY A 180 0.20 -5.41 -5.86
CA GLY A 180 -1.26 -5.33 -5.85
C GLY A 180 -1.91 -5.44 -7.22
N ILE A 181 -3.19 -5.05 -7.29
CA ILE A 181 -3.98 -5.08 -8.53
C ILE A 181 -3.29 -4.32 -9.68
N GLY A 182 -3.39 -4.83 -10.90
CA GLY A 182 -2.80 -4.22 -12.09
C GLY A 182 -1.27 -4.33 -12.20
N SER A 183 -0.61 -5.21 -11.43
CA SER A 183 0.82 -5.53 -11.61
C SER A 183 1.06 -6.77 -12.48
N ALA A 184 0.05 -7.62 -12.70
CA ALA A 184 0.20 -8.83 -13.50
C ALA A 184 0.62 -8.49 -14.96
N PRO A 185 1.53 -9.29 -15.57
CA PRO A 185 2.12 -10.53 -15.05
C PRO A 185 3.37 -10.32 -14.17
N TYR A 186 3.80 -9.09 -13.93
CA TYR A 186 5.02 -8.77 -13.17
C TYR A 186 4.73 -8.69 -11.67
N THR A 187 4.79 -9.83 -10.98
CA THR A 187 4.58 -9.90 -9.53
C THR A 187 5.87 -10.19 -8.77
N HIS A 188 6.17 -9.39 -7.75
CA HIS A 188 7.31 -9.56 -6.85
C HIS A 188 6.83 -10.00 -5.47
N PHE A 189 7.52 -11.01 -4.93
CA PHE A 189 7.37 -11.43 -3.54
C PHE A 189 8.65 -12.13 -3.10
N HIS A 190 9.28 -11.60 -2.06
CA HIS A 190 10.52 -12.14 -1.50
C HIS A 190 10.20 -13.08 -0.34
N CYS A 191 10.32 -14.39 -0.57
CA CYS A 191 9.97 -15.40 0.42
C CYS A 191 10.86 -15.38 1.67
N ASP A 192 12.13 -15.01 1.53
CA ASP A 192 13.16 -15.18 2.57
C ASP A 192 12.78 -14.56 3.92
N TYR A 193 12.11 -13.39 3.89
CA TYR A 193 11.64 -12.70 5.10
C TYR A 193 10.13 -12.50 5.16
N ASN A 194 9.39 -12.57 4.04
CA ASN A 194 7.92 -12.45 4.08
C ASN A 194 7.20 -13.77 4.36
N SER A 195 7.82 -14.94 4.19
CA SER A 195 7.13 -16.22 4.42
C SER A 195 6.89 -16.46 5.91
N GLY A 196 5.62 -16.57 6.31
CA GLY A 196 5.23 -16.84 7.70
C GLY A 196 5.35 -15.64 8.65
N ALA A 197 5.68 -14.46 8.14
CA ALA A 197 5.76 -13.25 8.95
C ALA A 197 4.38 -12.57 9.09
N THR A 198 4.29 -11.71 10.10
CA THR A 198 3.14 -10.82 10.32
C THR A 198 3.65 -9.39 10.33
N ASN A 199 3.07 -8.55 9.48
CA ASN A 199 3.37 -7.14 9.39
C ASN A 199 2.33 -6.36 10.18
N THR A 200 2.74 -5.26 10.81
CA THR A 200 1.87 -4.38 11.60
C THR A 200 2.06 -2.94 11.16
N ILE A 201 0.94 -2.24 10.97
CA ILE A 201 0.90 -0.79 10.72
C ILE A 201 0.36 -0.12 11.97
N TYR A 202 1.03 0.96 12.40
CA TYR A 202 0.64 1.78 13.53
C TYR A 202 0.08 3.12 13.02
N SER A 203 -0.83 3.73 13.77
CA SER A 203 -1.38 5.06 13.47
C SER A 203 -1.76 5.79 14.75
N GLY A 204 -1.64 7.11 14.75
CA GLY A 204 -2.04 7.97 15.86
C GLY A 204 -1.11 7.95 17.07
N GLY A 205 -1.34 8.89 18.00
CA GLY A 205 -0.43 9.14 19.12
C GLY A 205 0.92 9.64 18.63
N ASP A 206 2.02 8.97 19.00
CA ASP A 206 3.39 9.29 18.57
C ASP A 206 3.80 8.65 17.23
N LYS A 207 2.89 7.89 16.59
CA LYS A 207 3.13 7.12 15.36
C LYS A 207 2.22 7.58 14.24
N GLU A 208 2.56 8.72 13.67
CA GLU A 208 1.76 9.39 12.65
C GLU A 208 1.95 8.73 11.28
N SER A 209 1.16 7.70 11.00
CA SER A 209 1.00 7.19 9.63
C SER A 209 -0.01 8.04 8.87
N TYR A 210 0.37 8.58 7.71
CA TYR A 210 -0.48 9.45 6.89
C TYR A 210 -0.13 9.35 5.40
N LEU A 211 -1.08 9.80 4.57
CA LEU A 211 -0.91 9.93 3.12
C LEU A 211 -0.90 11.43 2.77
N LEU A 212 0.20 11.91 2.20
CA LEU A 212 0.34 13.27 1.73
C LEU A 212 -0.14 13.37 0.27
N LEU A 213 -1.19 14.17 0.06
CA LEU A 213 -1.82 14.35 -1.26
C LEU A 213 -1.58 15.77 -1.80
N PRO A 214 -1.13 15.92 -3.06
CA PRO A 214 -1.00 17.22 -3.72
C PRO A 214 -2.36 17.67 -4.28
N VAL A 215 -3.25 18.12 -3.38
CA VAL A 215 -4.59 18.60 -3.74
C VAL A 215 -4.51 19.99 -4.37
N ILE A 216 -5.08 20.15 -5.57
CA ILE A 216 -5.14 21.45 -6.25
C ILE A 216 -6.40 22.21 -5.78
N PRO A 217 -6.28 23.46 -5.32
CA PRO A 217 -7.43 24.27 -4.93
C PRO A 217 -8.37 24.51 -6.11
N THR A 218 -9.67 24.36 -5.85
CA THR A 218 -10.76 24.70 -6.78
C THR A 218 -11.32 26.08 -6.50
#